data_AF-A0A7S1XCT1-F1
#
_entry.id   AF-A0A7S1XCT1-F1
#
_cell.length_a   1.000
_cell.length_b   1.000
_cell.length_c   1.000
_cell.angle_alpha   90.00
_cell.angle_beta   90.00
_cell.angle_gamma   90.00
#
_symmetry.space_group_name_H-M   'P 1'
#
loop_
_entity.id
_entity.type
_entity.pdbx_description
1 polymer ?
#
loop_
_entity_poly.entity_id
_entity_poly.type
_entity_poly.pdbx_seq_one_letter_code
_entity_poly.pdbx_strand_id
1 'polypeptide(L)'
;VGPSRVAKTRRGRRVLRAREPRIIEPPKRVLVMRGHATSAITCAVLADLALLFKPHVQRLSRKNPGVLPFEPGGDARLEAFAAKSDASMVVLANHTKKRPNNLVLVRLFDGRILDLVELGVLKFQRMVDFSPVKWPPEGVKPCIVFEGDLFDNDERLR
;
A
#
# COMPACT_ATOMS: atom_id res chain seq x y z
N VAL A 1 -8.61 -11.15 19.12
CA VAL A 1 -9.78 -11.77 18.44
C VAL A 1 -10.99 -10.86 18.62
N GLY A 2 -11.23 -9.95 17.68
CA GLY A 2 -12.43 -9.08 17.69
C GLY A 2 -13.69 -9.83 17.23
N PRO A 3 -14.90 -9.29 17.45
CA PRO A 3 -16.15 -9.98 17.09
C PRO A 3 -16.19 -10.32 15.61
N SER A 4 -16.36 -11.61 15.28
CA SER A 4 -16.47 -12.05 13.89
C SER A 4 -17.69 -11.40 13.26
N ARG A 5 -17.51 -10.66 12.16
CA ARG A 5 -18.62 -10.06 11.42
C ARG A 5 -19.46 -11.20 10.84
N VAL A 6 -20.67 -11.43 11.34
CA VAL A 6 -21.54 -12.49 10.80
C VAL A 6 -22.23 -11.99 9.52
N ALA A 7 -21.91 -12.59 8.36
CA ALA A 7 -22.58 -12.24 7.12
C ALA A 7 -23.96 -12.89 6.99
N LYS A 8 -24.98 -12.06 6.77
CA LYS A 8 -26.36 -12.51 6.54
C LYS A 8 -26.53 -13.20 5.18
N THR A 9 -25.87 -12.71 4.13
CA THR A 9 -26.02 -13.20 2.75
C THR A 9 -24.98 -14.29 2.39
N ARG A 10 -25.32 -15.17 1.44
CA ARG A 10 -24.40 -16.20 0.90
C ARG A 10 -23.12 -15.58 0.32
N ARG A 11 -23.27 -14.47 -0.43
CA ARG A 11 -22.12 -13.72 -0.97
C ARG A 11 -21.21 -13.19 0.13
N GLY A 12 -21.79 -12.61 1.20
CA GLY A 12 -21.02 -12.12 2.34
C GLY A 12 -20.26 -13.24 3.05
N ARG A 13 -20.89 -14.40 3.27
CA ARG A 13 -20.23 -15.58 3.86
C ARG A 13 -19.03 -16.05 3.02
N ARG A 14 -19.15 -16.06 1.69
CA ARG A 14 -18.04 -16.40 0.79
C ARG A 14 -16.88 -15.39 0.89
N VAL A 15 -17.17 -14.10 1.00
CA VAL A 15 -16.13 -13.07 1.17
C VAL A 15 -15.44 -13.23 2.52
N LEU A 16 -16.16 -13.46 3.62
CA LEU A 16 -15.54 -13.65 4.93
C LEU A 16 -14.64 -14.88 4.97
N ARG A 17 -15.11 -16.02 4.45
CA ARG A 17 -14.28 -17.23 4.29
C ARG A 17 -13.06 -17.01 3.39
N ALA A 18 -13.14 -16.08 2.44
CA ALA A 18 -12.00 -15.71 1.61
C ALA A 18 -10.89 -15.01 2.41
N ARG A 19 -11.27 -14.30 3.48
CA ARG A 19 -10.40 -13.47 4.32
C ARG A 19 -9.96 -14.13 5.62
N GLU A 20 -10.52 -15.30 5.94
CA GLU A 20 -10.08 -16.09 7.09
C GLU A 20 -8.62 -16.50 6.94
N PRO A 21 -7.85 -16.59 8.04
CA PRO A 21 -6.47 -17.08 8.01
C PRO A 21 -6.36 -18.46 7.36
N ARG A 22 -5.28 -18.69 6.62
CA ARG A 22 -5.03 -19.93 5.88
C ARG A 22 -3.59 -20.34 6.03
N ILE A 23 -3.32 -21.65 5.99
CA ILE A 23 -1.96 -22.20 6.00
C ILE A 23 -1.19 -21.73 4.75
N ILE A 24 -1.85 -21.72 3.59
CA ILE A 24 -1.30 -21.20 2.34
C ILE A 24 -2.00 -19.86 2.04
N GLU A 25 -1.26 -18.77 2.20
CA GLU A 25 -1.79 -17.43 1.99
C GLU A 25 -1.92 -17.07 0.49
N PRO A 26 -2.97 -16.32 0.10
CA PRO A 26 -3.04 -15.74 -1.24
C PRO A 26 -2.05 -14.58 -1.39
N PRO A 27 -1.82 -14.08 -2.63
CA PRO A 27 -1.02 -12.88 -2.85
C PRO A 27 -1.53 -11.69 -2.04
N LYS A 28 -0.59 -11.00 -1.37
CA LYS A 28 -0.89 -9.81 -0.55
C LYS A 28 -1.51 -8.71 -1.41
N ARG A 29 -2.63 -8.16 -0.93
CA ARG A 29 -3.31 -7.03 -1.59
C ARG A 29 -2.75 -5.71 -1.08
N VAL A 30 -2.55 -4.77 -2.00
CA VAL A 30 -2.04 -3.43 -1.73
C VAL A 30 -3.18 -2.41 -1.80
N LEU A 31 -3.25 -1.50 -0.84
CA LEU A 31 -4.12 -0.34 -0.88
C LEU A 31 -3.29 0.92 -1.14
N VAL A 32 -3.58 1.61 -2.23
CA VAL A 32 -2.92 2.88 -2.57
C VAL A 32 -3.88 4.01 -2.26
N MET A 33 -3.48 4.96 -1.41
CA MET A 33 -4.38 6.00 -0.92
C MET A 33 -3.73 7.39 -0.79
N ARG A 34 -4.56 8.41 -0.94
CA ARG A 34 -4.18 9.82 -0.74
C ARG A 34 -4.51 10.25 0.69
N GLY A 35 -3.54 10.83 1.39
CA GLY A 35 -3.73 11.41 2.71
C GLY A 35 -4.28 12.84 2.66
N HIS A 36 -3.87 13.67 3.62
CA HIS A 36 -4.37 15.03 3.80
C HIS A 36 -4.03 15.95 2.61
N ALA A 37 -2.75 16.03 2.28
CA ALA A 37 -2.24 16.85 1.18
C ALA A 37 -1.41 15.97 0.25
N THR A 38 -1.55 16.15 -1.06
CA THR A 38 -0.83 15.38 -2.09
C THR A 38 -0.42 16.32 -3.21
N SER A 39 0.74 16.07 -3.79
CA SER A 39 1.27 16.77 -4.96
C SER A 39 0.93 16.03 -6.26
N ALA A 40 1.12 16.68 -7.40
CA ALA A 40 1.03 16.02 -8.71
C ALA A 40 2.02 14.83 -8.82
N ILE A 41 3.25 15.01 -8.32
CA ILE A 41 4.30 13.98 -8.29
C ILE A 41 3.82 12.76 -7.50
N THR A 42 3.39 12.93 -6.25
CA THR A 42 2.93 11.79 -5.43
C THR A 42 1.69 11.12 -6.01
N CYS A 43 0.75 11.90 -6.58
CA CYS A 43 -0.41 11.33 -7.26
C CYS A 43 -0.03 10.46 -8.46
N ALA A 44 1.02 10.85 -9.16
CA ALA A 44 1.57 10.13 -10.29
C ALA A 44 2.35 8.89 -9.84
N VAL A 45 3.16 8.98 -8.78
CA VAL A 45 3.82 7.81 -8.18
C VAL A 45 2.79 6.76 -7.74
N LEU A 46 1.72 7.17 -7.04
CA LEU A 46 0.63 6.27 -6.67
C LEU A 46 -0.05 5.63 -7.89
N ALA A 47 -0.16 6.34 -9.01
CA ALA A 47 -0.73 5.77 -10.23
C ALA A 47 0.18 4.69 -10.84
N ASP A 48 1.49 4.91 -10.85
CA ASP A 48 2.44 3.96 -11.42
C ASP A 48 2.64 2.74 -10.52
N LEU A 49 2.68 2.92 -9.19
CA LEU A 49 2.63 1.81 -8.24
C LEU A 49 1.35 0.99 -8.38
N ALA A 50 0.20 1.64 -8.59
CA ALA A 50 -1.05 0.94 -8.83
C ALA A 50 -1.09 0.19 -10.17
N LEU A 51 -0.26 0.52 -11.15
CA LEU A 51 -0.09 -0.27 -12.37
C LEU A 51 0.80 -1.49 -12.09
N LEU A 52 1.91 -1.30 -11.37
CA LEU A 52 2.85 -2.36 -11.02
C LEU A 52 2.21 -3.48 -10.16
N PHE A 53 1.35 -3.10 -9.22
CA PHE A 53 0.72 -4.07 -8.31
C PHE A 53 -0.56 -4.73 -8.86
N LYS A 54 -0.94 -4.48 -10.13
CA LYS A 54 -2.12 -5.17 -10.71
C LYS A 54 -1.86 -6.68 -10.83
N PRO A 55 -2.89 -7.52 -10.56
CA PRO A 55 -4.28 -7.19 -10.23
C PRO A 55 -4.56 -7.01 -8.72
N HIS A 56 -3.54 -7.12 -7.86
CA HIS A 56 -3.66 -7.19 -6.39
C HIS A 56 -3.65 -5.82 -5.71
N VAL A 57 -4.24 -4.80 -6.35
CA VAL A 57 -4.22 -3.44 -5.84
C VAL A 57 -5.59 -2.76 -5.89
N GLN A 58 -5.89 -1.99 -4.85
CA GLN A 58 -7.05 -1.11 -4.82
C GLN A 58 -6.60 0.33 -4.59
N ARG A 59 -7.18 1.27 -5.34
CA ARG A 59 -6.85 2.69 -5.24
C ARG A 59 -8.01 3.50 -4.65
N LEU A 60 -7.71 4.33 -3.64
CA LEU A 60 -8.63 5.34 -3.12
C LEU A 60 -8.27 6.71 -3.70
N SER A 61 -9.08 7.19 -4.65
CA SER A 61 -8.82 8.44 -5.37
C SER A 61 -9.15 9.70 -4.56
N ARG A 62 -10.04 9.60 -3.57
CA ARG A 62 -10.40 10.70 -2.66
C ARG A 62 -9.31 10.89 -1.60
N LYS A 63 -9.11 12.13 -1.15
CA LYS A 63 -8.21 12.46 -0.04
C LYS A 63 -8.79 11.98 1.29
N ASN A 64 -7.93 11.53 2.20
CA ASN A 64 -8.30 11.00 3.50
C ASN A 64 -7.53 11.76 4.59
N PRO A 65 -7.97 12.97 4.98
CA PRO A 65 -7.20 13.85 5.86
C PRO A 65 -7.00 13.34 7.27
N GLY A 66 -7.91 12.50 7.79
CA GLY A 66 -7.78 11.91 9.11
C GLY A 66 -6.98 10.61 9.15
N VAL A 67 -6.13 10.34 8.15
CA VAL A 67 -5.23 9.19 8.13
C VAL A 67 -3.83 9.69 8.44
N LEU A 68 -3.41 9.51 9.68
CA LEU A 68 -2.18 10.05 10.25
C LEU A 68 -1.45 8.92 11.01
N PRO A 69 -0.76 8.00 10.33
CA PRO A 69 -0.27 6.76 10.95
C PRO A 69 0.74 6.93 12.08
N PHE A 70 1.41 8.08 12.15
CA PHE A 70 2.39 8.41 13.17
C PHE A 70 1.81 9.16 14.38
N GLU A 71 0.55 9.61 14.29
CA GLU A 71 -0.12 10.31 15.38
C GLU A 71 -0.87 9.30 16.26
N PRO A 72 -0.88 9.45 17.61
CA PRO A 72 -1.64 8.56 18.48
C PRO A 72 -3.13 8.49 18.09
N GLY A 73 -3.59 7.29 17.72
CA GLY A 73 -4.97 7.04 17.29
C GLY A 73 -5.30 7.47 15.84
N GLY A 74 -4.32 7.97 15.08
CA GLY A 74 -4.46 8.35 13.67
C GLY A 74 -4.38 7.17 12.68
N ASP A 75 -4.03 5.99 13.17
CA ASP A 75 -3.90 4.70 12.50
C ASP A 75 -5.24 3.96 12.30
N ALA A 76 -6.20 4.12 13.22
CA ALA A 76 -7.47 3.38 13.21
C ALA A 76 -8.25 3.49 11.88
N ARG A 77 -8.21 4.66 11.23
CA ARG A 77 -8.85 4.84 9.92
C ARG A 77 -8.11 4.08 8.82
N LEU A 78 -6.78 4.05 8.86
CA LEU A 78 -5.97 3.28 7.92
C LEU A 78 -6.29 1.79 8.03
N GLU A 79 -6.30 1.26 9.26
CA GLU A 79 -6.65 -0.14 9.54
C GLU A 79 -8.07 -0.48 9.05
N ALA A 80 -9.04 0.41 9.28
CA ALA A 80 -10.41 0.23 8.79
C ALA A 80 -10.49 0.19 7.26
N PHE A 81 -9.72 1.03 6.56
CA PHE A 81 -9.64 1.00 5.09
C PHE A 81 -8.96 -0.27 4.59
N ALA A 82 -7.84 -0.66 5.22
CA ALA A 82 -7.11 -1.88 4.90
C ALA A 82 -8.01 -3.12 5.08
N ALA A 83 -8.70 -3.24 6.22
CA ALA A 83 -9.65 -4.31 6.48
C ALA A 83 -10.83 -4.32 5.49
N LYS A 84 -11.32 -3.15 5.07
CA LYS A 84 -12.39 -3.06 4.05
C LYS A 84 -11.89 -3.58 2.69
N SER A 85 -10.68 -3.21 2.31
CA SER A 85 -10.02 -3.58 1.05
C SER A 85 -9.34 -4.95 1.04
N ASP A 86 -9.31 -5.63 2.19
CA ASP A 86 -8.57 -6.88 2.40
C ASP A 86 -7.08 -6.72 2.11
N ALA A 87 -6.52 -5.54 2.43
CA ALA A 87 -5.15 -5.20 2.12
C ALA A 87 -4.25 -5.39 3.34
N SER A 88 -3.14 -6.10 3.15
CA SER A 88 -2.09 -6.28 4.16
C SER A 88 -0.94 -5.28 3.97
N MET A 89 -0.97 -4.50 2.88
CA MET A 89 0.00 -3.45 2.59
C MET A 89 -0.72 -2.18 2.17
N VAL A 90 -0.27 -1.02 2.67
CA VAL A 90 -0.83 0.28 2.31
C VAL A 90 0.29 1.22 1.88
N VAL A 91 0.03 1.97 0.81
CA VAL A 91 0.87 3.09 0.35
C VAL A 91 0.07 4.37 0.51
N LEU A 92 0.46 5.21 1.46
CA LEU A 92 -0.16 6.50 1.73
C LEU A 92 0.72 7.62 1.19
N ALA A 93 0.20 8.44 0.28
CA ALA A 93 0.89 9.65 -0.13
C ALA A 93 0.50 10.86 0.73
N ASN A 94 1.50 11.63 1.14
CA ASN A 94 1.36 12.92 1.81
C ASN A 94 2.35 13.95 1.23
N HIS A 95 2.06 15.24 1.40
CA HIS A 95 2.94 16.32 0.98
C HIS A 95 2.83 17.50 1.95
N THR A 96 3.95 17.89 2.55
CA THR A 96 4.06 19.06 3.41
C THR A 96 5.39 19.78 3.16
N LYS A 97 5.54 21.01 3.66
CA LYS A 97 6.84 21.71 3.59
C LYS A 97 7.96 20.95 4.30
N LYS A 98 7.67 20.31 5.44
CA LYS A 98 8.65 19.53 6.23
C LYS A 98 8.96 18.16 5.60
N ARG A 99 7.96 17.54 4.97
CA ARG A 99 8.06 16.23 4.30
C ARG A 99 7.49 16.34 2.88
N PRO A 100 8.25 16.92 1.93
CA PRO A 100 7.79 17.08 0.56
C PRO A 100 7.73 15.72 -0.15
N ASN A 101 6.66 15.51 -0.92
CA ASN A 101 6.44 14.30 -1.72
C ASN A 101 6.65 12.98 -0.98
N ASN A 102 6.08 12.88 0.22
CA ASN A 102 6.29 11.77 1.13
C ASN A 102 5.37 10.59 0.82
N LEU A 103 5.92 9.39 0.82
CA LEU A 103 5.18 8.14 0.81
C LEU A 103 5.37 7.45 2.14
N VAL A 104 4.28 6.95 2.72
CA VAL A 104 4.33 6.08 3.88
C VAL A 104 3.94 4.67 3.43
N LEU A 105 4.87 3.74 3.54
CA LEU A 105 4.61 2.32 3.33
C LEU A 105 4.24 1.70 4.67
N VAL A 106 3.16 0.94 4.67
CA VAL A 106 2.60 0.31 5.89
C VAL A 106 2.41 -1.17 5.62
N ARG A 107 2.91 -2.02 6.52
CA ARG A 107 2.51 -3.43 6.57
C ARG A 107 1.52 -3.64 7.70
N LEU A 108 0.55 -4.51 7.45
CA LEU A 108 -0.42 -4.92 8.45
C LEU A 108 -0.28 -6.40 8.75
N PHE A 109 -0.47 -6.75 10.02
CA PHE A 109 -0.59 -8.11 10.53
C PHE A 109 -1.87 -8.21 11.36
N ASP A 110 -2.72 -9.20 11.06
CA ASP A 110 -4.06 -9.36 11.67
C ASP A 110 -4.90 -8.06 11.69
N GLY A 111 -4.83 -7.29 10.60
CA GLY A 111 -5.56 -6.03 10.46
C GLY A 111 -5.03 -4.87 11.31
N ARG A 112 -3.89 -5.05 11.99
CA ARG A 112 -3.19 -4.01 12.75
C ARG A 112 -1.88 -3.61 12.08
N ILE A 113 -1.43 -2.39 12.31
CA ILE A 113 -0.13 -1.94 11.80
C ILE A 113 1.00 -2.77 12.43
N LEU A 114 1.85 -3.36 11.59
CA LEU A 114 3.08 -4.04 12.02
C LEU A 114 4.24 -3.04 12.04
N ASP A 115 4.45 -2.33 10.93
CA ASP A 115 5.50 -1.34 10.77
C ASP A 115 5.14 -0.28 9.73
N LEU A 116 5.92 0.79 9.77
CA LEU A 116 5.76 2.00 8.97
C LEU A 116 7.13 2.48 8.52
N VAL A 117 7.26 2.85 7.25
CA VAL A 117 8.45 3.55 6.74
C VAL A 117 8.04 4.74 5.88
N GLU A 118 8.73 5.87 6.06
CA GLU A 118 8.54 7.07 5.25
C GLU A 118 9.65 7.21 4.20
N LEU A 119 9.25 7.48 2.96
CA LEU A 119 10.14 7.65 1.82
C LEU A 119 9.80 8.95 1.09
N GLY A 120 10.74 9.89 1.10
CA GLY A 120 10.61 11.15 0.36
C GLY A 120 10.99 10.99 -1.11
N VAL A 121 10.08 11.34 -2.02
CA VAL A 121 10.35 11.28 -3.46
C VAL A 121 11.08 12.55 -3.90
N LEU A 122 12.35 12.39 -4.30
CA LEU A 122 13.21 13.48 -4.76
C LEU A 122 13.12 13.73 -6.26
N LYS A 123 13.36 12.69 -7.07
CA LYS A 123 13.32 12.73 -8.54
C LYS A 123 12.44 11.58 -9.03
N PHE A 124 11.40 11.90 -9.77
CA PHE A 124 10.45 10.91 -10.28
C PHE A 124 10.22 11.14 -11.77
N GLN A 125 10.29 10.05 -12.52
CA GLN A 125 9.92 10.00 -13.93
C GLN A 125 8.83 8.95 -14.09
N ARG A 126 7.79 9.26 -14.86
CA ARG A 126 6.65 8.36 -15.03
C ARG A 126 7.09 7.17 -15.84
N MET A 127 6.47 6.02 -15.59
CA MET A 127 6.58 4.87 -16.46
C MET A 127 6.28 5.25 -17.92
N VAL A 128 5.18 5.97 -18.17
CA VAL A 128 4.76 6.35 -19.53
C VAL A 128 5.73 7.28 -20.28
N ASP A 129 6.68 7.94 -19.59
CA ASP A 129 7.63 8.86 -20.21
C ASP A 129 8.84 8.12 -20.81
N PHE A 130 9.02 6.85 -20.49
CA PHE A 130 10.07 6.02 -21.07
C PHE A 130 9.64 5.53 -22.47
N SER A 131 10.35 5.97 -23.51
CA SER A 131 10.10 5.60 -24.91
C SER A 131 11.37 5.07 -25.59
N PRO A 132 11.28 4.07 -26.49
CA PRO A 132 10.13 3.20 -26.74
C PRO A 132 10.17 1.99 -25.79
N VAL A 133 9.13 1.81 -24.95
CA VAL A 133 9.03 0.64 -24.05
C VAL A 133 7.77 -0.16 -24.38
N LYS A 134 7.94 -1.45 -24.69
CA LYS A 134 6.84 -2.42 -24.68
C LYS A 134 6.54 -2.78 -23.22
N TRP A 135 5.41 -2.34 -22.70
CA TRP A 135 4.99 -2.66 -21.34
C TRP A 135 4.78 -4.17 -21.17
N PRO A 136 5.29 -4.78 -20.09
CA PRO A 136 5.00 -6.17 -19.80
C PRO A 136 3.50 -6.35 -19.52
N PRO A 137 2.93 -7.54 -19.78
CA PRO A 137 1.57 -7.85 -19.37
C PRO A 137 1.35 -7.65 -17.86
N GLU A 138 0.13 -7.33 -17.47
CA GLU A 138 -0.24 -7.21 -16.06
C GLU A 138 -0.07 -8.56 -15.34
N GLY A 139 0.35 -8.53 -14.06
CA GLY A 139 0.46 -9.73 -13.22
C GLY A 139 1.72 -10.58 -13.46
N VAL A 140 2.66 -10.14 -14.31
CA VAL A 140 3.97 -10.80 -14.45
C VAL A 140 4.77 -10.66 -13.15
N LYS A 141 5.39 -11.76 -12.70
CA LYS A 141 6.25 -11.75 -11.51
C LYS A 141 7.51 -10.94 -11.80
N PRO A 142 7.81 -9.87 -11.04
CA PRO A 142 8.99 -9.06 -11.29
C PRO A 142 10.27 -9.79 -10.89
N CYS A 143 11.36 -9.49 -11.59
CA CYS A 143 12.71 -9.75 -11.09
C CYS A 143 13.12 -8.59 -10.16
N ILE A 144 13.75 -8.90 -9.04
CA ILE A 144 14.20 -7.91 -8.06
C ILE A 144 15.70 -8.12 -7.88
N VAL A 145 16.46 -7.04 -8.00
CA VAL A 145 17.90 -7.01 -7.76
C VAL A 145 18.16 -5.97 -6.68
N PHE A 146 18.82 -6.39 -5.60
CA PHE A 146 19.32 -5.50 -4.57
C PHE A 146 20.81 -5.33 -4.81
N GLU A 147 21.25 -4.10 -5.07
CA GLU A 147 22.65 -3.75 -5.32
C GLU A 147 23.16 -2.89 -4.17
N GLY A 148 24.23 -3.34 -3.51
CA GLY A 148 24.84 -2.67 -2.36
C GLY A 148 25.00 -3.61 -1.15
N ASP A 149 26.16 -3.56 -0.51
CA ASP A 149 26.53 -4.36 0.66
C ASP A 149 25.74 -3.98 1.92
N LEU A 150 25.19 -2.76 1.96
CA LEU A 150 24.38 -2.29 3.09
C LEU A 150 23.07 -3.08 3.26
N PHE A 151 22.51 -3.68 2.21
CA PHE A 151 21.34 -4.56 2.34
C PHE A 151 21.64 -5.83 3.13
N ASP A 152 22.91 -6.26 3.17
CA ASP A 152 23.34 -7.41 3.94
C ASP A 152 23.85 -7.04 5.33
N ASN A 153 24.23 -5.79 5.58
CA ASN A 153 24.96 -5.41 6.80
C ASN A 153 24.24 -4.38 7.68
N ASP A 154 23.31 -3.59 7.13
CA ASP A 154 22.54 -2.61 7.89
C ASP A 154 21.14 -3.16 8.22
N GLU A 155 20.85 -3.29 9.52
CA GLU A 155 19.56 -3.78 10.02
C GLU A 155 18.36 -2.90 9.58
N ARG A 156 18.58 -1.62 9.26
CA ARG A 156 17.53 -0.73 8.77
C ARG A 156 17.16 -0.99 7.31
N LEU A 157 18.05 -1.65 6.57
CA LEU A 157 17.90 -1.96 5.15
C LEU A 157 17.66 -3.45 4.88
N ARG A 158 17.88 -4.31 5.88
CA ARG A 158 17.44 -5.71 5.90
C ARG A 158 15.92 -5.83 6.08
#